data_AF-A0A533W2N6-F1
#
_entry.id   AF-A0A533W2N6-F1
#
_cell.length_a   1.000
_cell.length_b   1.000
_cell.length_c   1.000
_cell.angle_alpha   90.00
_cell.angle_beta   90.00
_cell.angle_gamma   90.00
#
_symmetry.space_group_name_H-M   'P 1'
#
loop_
_entity.id
_entity.type
_entity.pdbx_description
1 polymer ?
#
loop_
_entity_poly.entity_id
_entity_poly.type
_entity_poly.pdbx_seq_one_letter_code
_entity_poly.pdbx_strand_id
1 'polypeptide(L)'
;MQIKHYLIVGVMFYVLVAMSFPLLSAYAGTPRGPTQVTASYTSGSGQLAVSGTYFWDECQNKNEKHIVGFAIFIDDGHDSNKRVGNPKTNNAEALDGPGMHLANDGTPCKTKTGTFADDTHNASTNPILQFPPDKVCVVIYDVEENKTKDDHSQIGSGRHHNTENSFEKNGKHYTTASCTVPVTEGDSGPQCDPTLWAHVWSPSRLKIVDDCITVTGVVTSVDQITEDGDVHIWLHVDPEFAYLINENNIKYNGGNLVVEVICNQLPEDPVAKAACEGYENHIEIPALGTHVSITGSYVIDVAFQGHAEIHPITSIQETAAG
;
A
#
# COMPACT_ATOMS: atom_id res chain seq x y z
N MET A 1 44.64 8.60 -71.65
CA MET A 1 44.07 8.89 -70.32
C MET A 1 42.77 8.10 -70.20
N GLN A 2 42.83 6.90 -69.61
CA GLN A 2 41.65 6.10 -69.27
C GLN A 2 41.83 5.59 -67.84
N ILE A 3 40.91 6.02 -66.98
CA ILE A 3 40.85 5.71 -65.55
C ILE A 3 40.07 4.40 -65.43
N LYS A 4 40.75 3.32 -65.03
CA LYS A 4 40.08 2.07 -64.63
C LYS A 4 39.77 2.14 -63.14
N HIS A 5 38.48 2.15 -62.81
CA HIS A 5 37.97 2.04 -61.45
C HIS A 5 38.21 0.62 -60.92
N TYR A 6 38.93 0.50 -59.81
CA TYR A 6 39.03 -0.75 -59.06
C TYR A 6 37.96 -0.77 -57.97
N LEU A 7 37.06 -1.74 -58.05
CA LEU A 7 36.07 -2.04 -57.01
C LEU A 7 36.78 -2.83 -55.89
N ILE A 8 36.97 -2.21 -54.73
CA ILE A 8 37.50 -2.88 -53.54
C ILE A 8 36.31 -3.52 -52.80
N VAL A 9 36.20 -4.85 -52.86
CA VAL A 9 35.27 -5.63 -52.03
C VAL A 9 35.97 -5.89 -50.70
N GLY A 10 35.63 -5.12 -49.67
CA GLY A 10 36.11 -5.33 -48.30
C GLY A 10 35.35 -6.48 -47.65
N VAL A 11 36.03 -7.61 -47.44
CA VAL A 11 35.52 -8.69 -46.58
C VAL A 11 35.85 -8.35 -45.13
N MET A 12 34.85 -7.90 -44.37
CA MET A 12 34.93 -7.70 -42.92
C MET A 12 34.98 -9.07 -42.22
N PHE A 13 36.16 -9.47 -41.74
CA PHE A 13 36.31 -10.58 -40.81
C PHE A 13 35.92 -10.12 -39.41
N TYR A 14 34.75 -10.52 -38.91
CA TYR A 14 34.40 -10.40 -37.50
C TYR A 14 35.14 -11.50 -36.71
N VAL A 15 36.19 -11.11 -35.99
CA VAL A 15 36.81 -11.96 -34.96
C VAL A 15 35.90 -11.92 -33.73
N LEU A 16 35.07 -12.95 -33.57
CA LEU A 16 34.36 -13.23 -32.32
C LEU A 16 35.38 -13.65 -31.26
N VAL A 17 35.83 -12.69 -30.44
CA VAL A 17 36.54 -13.00 -29.20
C VAL A 17 35.51 -13.55 -28.23
N ALA A 18 35.44 -14.86 -28.10
CA ALA A 18 34.70 -15.52 -27.02
C ALA A 18 35.37 -15.13 -25.70
N MET A 19 34.85 -14.10 -25.03
CA MET A 19 35.19 -13.83 -23.64
C MET A 19 34.65 -14.98 -22.81
N SER A 20 35.52 -15.91 -22.45
CA SER A 20 35.24 -16.90 -21.41
C SER A 20 35.11 -16.13 -20.10
N PHE A 21 33.87 -15.84 -19.70
CA PHE A 21 33.60 -15.44 -18.34
C PHE A 21 34.08 -16.57 -17.43
N PRO A 22 34.93 -16.32 -16.43
CA PRO A 22 35.23 -17.33 -15.43
C PRO A 22 33.90 -17.72 -14.81
N LEU A 23 33.59 -19.03 -14.86
CA LEU A 23 32.56 -19.62 -14.04
C LEU A 23 32.86 -19.21 -12.60
N LEU A 24 32.12 -18.22 -12.10
CA LEU A 24 32.05 -17.93 -10.69
C LEU A 24 31.70 -19.25 -10.03
N SER A 25 32.65 -19.79 -9.27
CA SER A 25 32.45 -20.93 -8.39
C SER A 25 31.21 -20.63 -7.56
N ALA A 26 30.10 -21.31 -7.85
CA ALA A 26 28.90 -21.26 -7.04
C ALA A 26 29.27 -21.82 -5.66
N TYR A 27 29.53 -20.92 -4.71
CA TYR A 27 29.50 -21.26 -3.30
C TYR A 27 28.09 -21.79 -2.98
N ALA A 28 28.03 -22.77 -2.07
CA ALA A 28 26.88 -23.59 -1.66
C ALA A 28 25.54 -22.83 -1.52
N GLY A 29 24.42 -23.51 -1.78
CA GLY A 29 23.14 -22.92 -2.18
C GLY A 29 22.14 -22.71 -1.03
N THR A 30 22.16 -21.52 -0.44
CA THR A 30 21.20 -21.00 0.58
C THR A 30 19.75 -20.77 0.05
N PRO A 31 18.74 -20.44 0.88
CA PRO A 31 17.40 -20.07 0.40
C PRO A 31 17.46 -18.87 -0.55
N ARG A 32 16.80 -18.94 -1.72
CA ARG A 32 16.75 -17.76 -2.63
C ARG A 32 15.76 -16.70 -2.16
N GLY A 33 14.91 -17.06 -1.21
CA GLY A 33 13.88 -16.21 -0.64
C GLY A 33 12.49 -16.57 -1.15
N PRO A 34 11.49 -15.75 -0.80
CA PRO A 34 10.15 -15.87 -1.35
C PRO A 34 10.18 -15.68 -2.87
N THR A 35 9.46 -16.52 -3.60
CA THR A 35 9.15 -16.31 -5.02
C THR A 35 7.91 -15.44 -5.22
N GLN A 36 7.07 -15.37 -4.20
CA GLN A 36 5.92 -14.48 -4.11
C GLN A 36 5.57 -14.28 -2.64
N VAL A 37 5.20 -13.07 -2.25
CA VAL A 37 4.58 -12.74 -0.96
C VAL A 37 3.23 -12.10 -1.24
N THR A 38 2.22 -12.50 -0.48
CA THR A 38 0.91 -11.87 -0.39
C THR A 38 0.66 -11.51 1.06
N ALA A 39 0.07 -10.35 1.31
CA ALA A 39 -0.32 -9.94 2.65
C ALA A 39 -1.72 -9.32 2.62
N SER A 40 -2.51 -9.59 3.66
CA SER A 40 -3.76 -8.90 3.92
C SER A 40 -3.82 -8.40 5.36
N TYR A 41 -4.54 -7.31 5.56
CA TYR A 41 -4.69 -6.67 6.87
C TYR A 41 -6.16 -6.45 7.18
N THR A 42 -6.67 -6.96 8.30
CA THR A 42 -8.07 -6.81 8.67
C THR A 42 -8.28 -5.57 9.55
N SER A 43 -9.00 -4.58 9.03
CA SER A 43 -9.35 -3.37 9.79
C SER A 43 -10.14 -3.71 11.06
N GLY A 44 -9.84 -3.00 12.15
CA GLY A 44 -10.47 -3.19 13.46
C GLY A 44 -9.75 -4.21 14.37
N SER A 45 -9.43 -5.41 13.87
CA SER A 45 -8.62 -6.38 14.63
C SER A 45 -7.12 -6.12 14.52
N GLY A 46 -6.71 -5.43 13.45
CA GLY A 46 -5.31 -5.24 13.10
C GLY A 46 -4.61 -6.54 12.71
N GLN A 47 -5.37 -7.57 12.34
CA GLN A 47 -4.81 -8.87 12.00
C GLN A 47 -4.05 -8.76 10.68
N LEU A 48 -2.77 -9.13 10.69
CA LEU A 48 -1.94 -9.21 9.50
C LEU A 48 -1.76 -10.68 9.11
N ALA A 49 -2.31 -11.07 7.96
CA ALA A 49 -2.09 -12.38 7.37
C ALA A 49 -1.05 -12.27 6.25
N VAL A 50 0.02 -13.04 6.33
CA VAL A 50 1.13 -13.07 5.36
C VAL A 50 1.30 -14.49 4.85
N SER A 51 1.31 -14.66 3.55
CA SER A 51 1.55 -15.96 2.92
C SER A 51 2.36 -15.83 1.64
N GLY A 52 2.82 -16.94 1.11
CA GLY A 52 3.58 -16.91 -0.13
C GLY A 52 4.17 -18.24 -0.51
N THR A 53 5.05 -18.18 -1.50
CA THR A 53 5.83 -19.31 -1.99
C THR A 53 7.30 -19.04 -1.80
N TYR A 54 8.09 -20.08 -1.58
CA TYR A 54 9.54 -20.00 -1.49
C TYR A 54 10.23 -20.93 -2.45
N PHE A 55 11.50 -20.62 -2.76
CA PHE A 55 12.40 -21.51 -3.46
C PHE A 55 13.70 -21.75 -2.65
N TRP A 56 14.04 -23.03 -2.47
CA TRP A 56 15.16 -23.51 -1.68
C TRP A 56 15.97 -24.57 -2.45
N ASP A 57 17.21 -24.22 -2.77
CA ASP A 57 18.09 -25.00 -3.65
C ASP A 57 18.48 -26.39 -3.08
N GLU A 58 18.55 -26.51 -1.74
CA GLU A 58 19.16 -27.62 -1.01
C GLU A 58 18.18 -28.62 -0.38
N CYS A 59 16.93 -28.61 -0.82
CA CYS A 59 15.82 -29.38 -0.26
C CYS A 59 15.98 -30.92 -0.15
N GLN A 60 17.11 -31.51 -0.58
CA GLN A 60 17.30 -32.96 -0.58
C GLN A 60 18.74 -33.42 -0.21
N ASN A 61 19.66 -32.52 0.18
CA ASN A 61 21.09 -32.81 0.03
C ASN A 61 22.00 -32.57 1.24
N LYS A 62 21.56 -32.84 2.48
CA LYS A 62 22.48 -32.85 3.62
C LYS A 62 22.25 -34.04 4.56
N ASN A 63 23.35 -34.52 5.14
CA ASN A 63 23.36 -35.49 6.25
C ASN A 63 22.76 -34.89 7.54
N GLU A 64 22.50 -33.58 7.54
CA GLU A 64 21.78 -32.81 8.55
C GLU A 64 20.39 -32.50 7.99
N LYS A 65 19.36 -32.65 8.83
CA LYS A 65 17.98 -32.35 8.43
C LYS A 65 17.77 -30.84 8.59
N HIS A 66 17.54 -30.17 7.48
CA HIS A 66 17.21 -28.76 7.47
C HIS A 66 15.70 -28.59 7.24
N ILE A 67 15.13 -27.53 7.81
CA ILE A 67 13.73 -27.15 7.71
C ILE A 67 13.65 -25.68 7.30
N VAL A 68 12.50 -25.26 6.78
CA VAL A 68 12.32 -23.89 6.30
C VAL A 68 11.75 -23.04 7.42
N GLY A 69 12.48 -21.99 7.79
CA GLY A 69 11.98 -20.91 8.64
C GLY A 69 11.60 -19.68 7.82
N PHE A 70 10.71 -18.84 8.33
CA PHE A 70 10.45 -17.52 7.78
C PHE A 70 10.15 -16.50 8.89
N ALA A 71 10.53 -15.24 8.67
CA ALA A 71 10.16 -14.15 9.58
C ALA A 71 9.61 -12.96 8.79
N ILE A 72 8.67 -12.26 9.40
CA ILE A 72 7.94 -11.13 8.83
C ILE A 72 8.59 -9.83 9.31
N PHE A 73 8.82 -8.92 8.37
CA PHE A 73 9.37 -7.59 8.61
C PHE A 73 8.40 -6.56 8.06
N ILE A 74 8.10 -5.55 8.86
CA ILE A 74 7.25 -4.43 8.46
C ILE A 74 8.04 -3.14 8.58
N ASP A 75 7.55 -2.08 7.96
CA ASP A 75 7.89 -0.71 8.29
C ASP A 75 7.49 -0.41 9.76
N ASP A 76 8.33 0.35 10.49
CA ASP A 76 8.14 0.63 11.91
C ASP A 76 7.07 1.72 12.20
N GLY A 77 6.05 1.80 11.36
CA GLY A 77 4.90 2.69 11.48
C GLY A 77 4.65 3.56 10.25
N HIS A 78 3.42 4.10 10.22
CA HIS A 78 2.70 4.80 9.15
C HIS A 78 3.32 6.15 8.71
N ASP A 79 4.61 6.16 8.43
CA ASP A 79 5.28 7.22 7.68
C ASP A 79 6.01 6.53 6.53
N SER A 80 5.59 6.80 5.30
CA SER A 80 6.21 6.29 4.07
C SER A 80 7.73 6.50 3.95
N ASN A 81 8.34 7.33 4.82
CA ASN A 81 9.78 7.52 4.93
C ASN A 81 10.50 6.51 5.85
N LYS A 82 9.77 5.67 6.57
CA LYS A 82 10.33 4.65 7.46
C LYS A 82 10.80 3.42 6.67
N ARG A 83 11.89 2.83 7.14
CA ARG A 83 12.53 1.69 6.46
C ARG A 83 11.94 0.41 7.00
N VAL A 84 11.64 -0.54 6.11
CA VAL A 84 11.37 -1.94 6.50
C VAL A 84 12.46 -2.39 7.47
N GLY A 85 12.05 -3.02 8.57
CA GLY A 85 12.96 -3.57 9.57
C GLY A 85 14.11 -4.35 8.94
N ASN A 86 15.31 -4.19 9.46
CA ASN A 86 16.51 -4.85 8.96
C ASN A 86 16.78 -6.12 9.79
N PRO A 87 16.96 -7.30 9.15
CA PRO A 87 17.13 -8.56 9.87
C PRO A 87 18.33 -8.60 10.82
N LYS A 88 19.32 -7.72 10.62
CA LYS A 88 20.57 -7.68 11.41
C LYS A 88 20.46 -6.86 12.70
N THR A 89 19.52 -5.94 12.75
CA THR A 89 19.35 -5.02 13.87
C THR A 89 18.45 -5.66 14.92
N ASN A 90 18.51 -5.12 16.15
CA ASN A 90 18.03 -5.77 17.39
C ASN A 90 16.60 -6.33 17.25
N ASN A 91 16.25 -7.31 18.07
CA ASN A 91 15.04 -8.17 18.03
C ASN A 91 13.66 -7.47 18.00
N ALA A 92 13.58 -6.16 17.81
CA ALA A 92 12.35 -5.39 17.69
C ALA A 92 11.95 -5.10 16.22
N GLU A 93 12.77 -5.52 15.24
CA GLU A 93 12.56 -5.14 13.83
C GLU A 93 11.86 -6.22 12.98
N ALA A 94 11.88 -7.49 13.39
CA ALA A 94 10.90 -8.45 12.88
C ALA A 94 9.63 -8.39 13.73
N LEU A 95 8.49 -8.62 13.09
CA LEU A 95 7.20 -8.76 13.75
C LEU A 95 7.19 -9.98 14.70
N ASP A 96 8.00 -10.98 14.38
CA ASP A 96 8.27 -12.19 15.18
C ASP A 96 9.25 -11.96 16.34
N GLY A 97 9.79 -10.75 16.46
CA GLY A 97 10.91 -10.43 17.31
C GLY A 97 12.13 -11.32 17.02
N PRO A 98 12.75 -11.96 18.03
CA PRO A 98 13.86 -12.88 17.80
C PRO A 98 13.42 -14.21 17.16
N GLY A 99 12.12 -14.50 17.15
CA GLY A 99 11.59 -15.77 16.64
C GLY A 99 11.54 -15.82 15.11
N MET A 100 11.11 -16.98 14.62
CA MET A 100 10.71 -17.19 13.23
C MET A 100 9.64 -18.27 13.20
N HIS A 101 8.77 -18.21 12.20
CA HIS A 101 7.82 -19.27 11.89
C HIS A 101 8.48 -20.41 11.15
N LEU A 102 7.88 -21.61 11.22
CA LEU A 102 8.31 -22.77 10.45
C LEU A 102 7.31 -23.05 9.34
N ALA A 103 7.80 -23.18 8.11
CA ALA A 103 6.98 -23.71 7.02
C ALA A 103 6.96 -25.24 7.05
N ASN A 104 5.97 -25.84 6.38
CA ASN A 104 5.74 -27.30 6.36
C ASN A 104 5.71 -27.94 7.76
N ASP A 105 5.15 -27.25 8.77
CA ASP A 105 5.08 -27.73 10.16
C ASP A 105 6.45 -28.10 10.76
N GLY A 106 7.52 -27.44 10.29
CA GLY A 106 8.88 -27.73 10.71
C GLY A 106 9.39 -29.10 10.24
N THR A 107 8.79 -29.69 9.20
CA THR A 107 9.32 -30.90 8.57
C THR A 107 10.29 -30.56 7.44
N PRO A 108 11.33 -31.38 7.22
CA PRO A 108 12.21 -31.22 6.09
C PRO A 108 11.42 -31.20 4.78
N CYS A 109 11.76 -30.25 3.92
CA CYS A 109 11.06 -30.11 2.65
C CYS A 109 11.26 -31.36 1.77
N LYS A 110 10.30 -31.62 0.89
CA LYS A 110 10.37 -32.71 -0.10
C LYS A 110 10.69 -32.20 -1.51
N THR A 111 10.38 -30.93 -1.76
CA THR A 111 10.48 -30.23 -3.04
C THR A 111 11.16 -28.90 -2.85
N LYS A 112 11.96 -28.47 -3.84
CA LYS A 112 12.66 -27.17 -3.81
C LYS A 112 11.74 -25.96 -3.69
N THR A 113 10.45 -26.14 -3.91
CA THR A 113 9.42 -25.11 -3.74
C THR A 113 8.41 -25.55 -2.69
N GLY A 114 7.85 -24.58 -1.98
CA GLY A 114 6.75 -24.80 -1.05
C GLY A 114 6.05 -23.48 -0.72
N THR A 115 5.14 -23.55 0.26
CA THR A 115 4.36 -22.41 0.74
C THR A 115 4.66 -22.11 2.20
N PHE A 116 4.48 -20.86 2.59
CA PHE A 116 4.47 -20.44 3.98
C PHE A 116 3.23 -19.57 4.22
N ALA A 117 2.75 -19.54 5.47
CA ALA A 117 1.65 -18.69 5.89
C ALA A 117 1.74 -18.44 7.39
N ASP A 118 1.40 -17.23 7.80
CA ASP A 118 1.13 -16.83 9.19
C ASP A 118 -0.02 -15.82 9.22
N ASP A 119 -0.91 -15.96 10.19
CA ASP A 119 -2.05 -15.06 10.46
C ASP A 119 -2.18 -14.73 11.95
N THR A 120 -1.12 -14.95 12.73
CA THR A 120 -1.16 -14.91 14.19
C THR A 120 -0.87 -13.52 14.76
N HIS A 121 -0.30 -12.61 13.97
CA HIS A 121 -0.04 -11.24 14.38
C HIS A 121 -1.29 -10.36 14.27
N ASN A 122 -1.61 -9.65 15.33
CA ASN A 122 -2.70 -8.68 15.36
C ASN A 122 -2.41 -7.54 16.36
N ALA A 123 -3.27 -6.52 16.39
CA ALA A 123 -3.09 -5.35 17.26
C ALA A 123 -3.03 -5.67 18.76
N SER A 124 -3.62 -6.80 19.20
CA SER A 124 -3.60 -7.20 20.61
C SER A 124 -2.27 -7.81 21.05
N THR A 125 -1.56 -8.47 20.13
CA THR A 125 -0.25 -9.09 20.40
C THR A 125 0.91 -8.21 19.94
N ASN A 126 0.69 -7.37 18.92
CA ASN A 126 1.67 -6.49 18.31
C ASN A 126 1.04 -5.09 18.14
N PRO A 127 1.19 -4.18 19.12
CA PRO A 127 0.54 -2.86 19.09
C PRO A 127 0.89 -1.98 17.88
N ILE A 128 1.99 -2.28 17.19
CA ILE A 128 2.35 -1.62 15.93
C ILE A 128 1.34 -1.88 14.80
N LEU A 129 0.57 -2.98 14.89
CA LEU A 129 -0.50 -3.32 13.96
C LEU A 129 -1.85 -2.69 14.33
N GLN A 130 -1.85 -1.62 15.13
CA GLN A 130 -3.04 -0.76 15.25
C GLN A 130 -3.40 -0.09 13.93
N PHE A 131 -2.43 0.06 13.04
CA PHE A 131 -2.57 0.59 11.69
C PHE A 131 -1.99 -0.41 10.67
N PRO A 132 -2.49 -0.42 9.42
CA PRO A 132 -1.91 -1.26 8.38
C PRO A 132 -0.46 -0.83 8.09
N PRO A 133 0.48 -1.78 7.91
CA PRO A 133 1.83 -1.45 7.49
C PRO A 133 1.86 -1.04 6.01
N ASP A 134 2.67 -0.04 5.65
CA ASP A 134 2.82 0.38 4.25
C ASP A 134 3.56 -0.70 3.43
N LYS A 135 4.37 -1.53 4.10
CA LYS A 135 5.17 -2.57 3.43
C LYS A 135 5.47 -3.76 4.32
N VAL A 136 5.16 -4.94 3.81
CA VAL A 136 5.47 -6.23 4.43
C VAL A 136 6.55 -6.93 3.62
N CYS A 137 7.59 -7.42 4.28
CA CYS A 137 8.64 -8.22 3.67
C CYS A 137 8.88 -9.52 4.45
N VAL A 138 9.27 -10.58 3.74
CA VAL A 138 9.54 -11.90 4.32
C VAL A 138 10.96 -12.33 4.00
N VAL A 139 11.66 -12.83 5.02
CA VAL A 139 12.95 -13.51 4.85
C VAL A 139 12.76 -15.00 5.10
N ILE A 140 13.23 -15.82 4.15
CA ILE A 140 13.31 -17.28 4.32
C ILE A 140 14.67 -17.64 4.93
N TYR A 141 14.63 -18.53 5.92
CA TYR A 141 15.76 -19.05 6.69
C TYR A 141 15.93 -20.55 6.47
N ASP A 142 17.18 -20.99 6.37
CA ASP A 142 17.58 -22.39 6.42
C ASP A 142 17.85 -22.78 7.88
N VAL A 143 16.95 -23.57 8.47
CA VAL A 143 16.99 -23.90 9.90
C VAL A 143 17.46 -25.33 10.09
N GLU A 144 18.47 -25.54 10.92
CA GLU A 144 18.89 -26.89 11.30
C GLU A 144 17.92 -27.54 12.31
N GLU A 145 17.30 -28.66 11.95
CA GLU A 145 16.30 -29.38 12.77
C GLU A 145 16.86 -29.77 14.16
N ASN A 146 18.14 -30.15 14.21
CA ASN A 146 18.80 -30.65 15.42
C ASN A 146 19.50 -29.56 16.26
N LYS A 147 19.72 -28.37 15.71
CA LYS A 147 20.29 -27.22 16.42
C LYS A 147 19.21 -26.23 16.86
N THR A 148 18.00 -26.73 17.09
CA THR A 148 16.86 -26.02 17.68
C THR A 148 17.07 -25.57 19.14
N LYS A 149 18.33 -25.55 19.62
CA LYS A 149 18.70 -25.22 21.01
C LYS A 149 19.98 -24.38 21.17
N ASP A 150 20.72 -24.06 20.09
CA ASP A 150 21.96 -23.26 20.16
C ASP A 150 21.96 -22.04 19.20
N ASP A 151 22.82 -21.08 19.55
CA ASP A 151 22.76 -19.59 19.46
C ASP A 151 22.20 -18.89 18.21
N HIS A 152 21.97 -19.54 17.06
CA HIS A 152 21.50 -18.86 15.84
C HIS A 152 20.42 -19.60 15.05
N SER A 153 20.28 -20.93 15.15
CA SER A 153 19.45 -21.70 14.21
C SER A 153 17.95 -21.41 14.29
N GLN A 154 17.47 -20.83 15.41
CA GLN A 154 16.08 -20.41 15.59
C GLN A 154 15.88 -18.90 15.57
N ILE A 155 16.95 -18.11 15.41
CA ILE A 155 16.85 -16.65 15.52
C ILE A 155 16.54 -16.05 14.16
N GLY A 156 15.32 -15.51 14.02
CA GLY A 156 14.87 -14.84 12.81
C GLY A 156 15.57 -13.49 12.62
N SER A 157 15.42 -12.57 13.58
CA SER A 157 16.07 -11.25 13.54
C SER A 157 16.97 -10.99 14.75
N GLY A 158 17.92 -10.06 14.62
CA GLY A 158 18.79 -9.64 15.73
C GLY A 158 20.29 -9.74 15.43
N ARG A 159 21.11 -9.39 16.43
CA ARG A 159 22.58 -9.47 16.32
C ARG A 159 23.11 -10.90 16.17
N HIS A 160 22.30 -11.87 16.55
CA HIS A 160 22.56 -13.30 16.54
C HIS A 160 21.60 -14.04 15.57
N HIS A 161 21.09 -13.35 14.54
CA HIS A 161 20.20 -13.97 13.58
C HIS A 161 20.89 -15.06 12.77
N ASN A 162 20.09 -16.01 12.30
CA ASN A 162 20.53 -17.03 11.36
C ASN A 162 20.95 -16.38 10.03
N THR A 163 22.25 -16.42 9.70
CA THR A 163 22.78 -15.84 8.45
C THR A 163 22.59 -16.71 7.21
N GLU A 164 22.14 -17.96 7.36
CA GLU A 164 21.76 -18.85 6.26
C GLU A 164 20.36 -18.50 5.76
N ASN A 165 20.20 -17.27 5.30
CA ASN A 165 18.92 -16.71 4.94
C ASN A 165 18.96 -16.01 3.58
N SER A 166 17.77 -15.78 3.04
CA SER A 166 17.60 -15.12 1.75
C SER A 166 18.06 -13.66 1.71
N PHE A 167 17.99 -12.91 2.81
CA PHE A 167 18.46 -11.53 2.87
C PHE A 167 19.98 -11.44 2.70
N GLU A 168 20.74 -12.27 3.42
CA GLU A 168 22.20 -12.36 3.30
C GLU A 168 22.61 -12.87 1.93
N LYS A 169 21.93 -13.90 1.40
CA LYS A 169 22.21 -14.45 0.06
C LYS A 169 22.03 -13.40 -1.02
N ASN A 170 21.02 -12.55 -0.88
CA ASN A 170 20.76 -11.48 -1.82
C ASN A 170 21.72 -10.29 -1.62
N GLY A 171 22.69 -10.33 -0.70
CA GLY A 171 23.62 -9.22 -0.50
C GLY A 171 23.03 -8.12 0.38
N LYS A 172 22.27 -8.53 1.40
CA LYS A 172 21.66 -7.68 2.42
C LYS A 172 20.58 -6.75 1.87
N HIS A 173 19.74 -7.28 0.99
CA HIS A 173 18.57 -6.58 0.47
C HIS A 173 17.36 -7.50 0.37
N TYR A 174 16.17 -6.91 0.50
CA TYR A 174 14.92 -7.54 0.15
C TYR A 174 14.70 -7.47 -1.35
N THR A 175 14.47 -8.61 -2.00
CA THR A 175 14.12 -8.62 -3.43
C THR A 175 12.69 -8.13 -3.62
N THR A 176 12.32 -7.76 -4.85
CA THR A 176 10.93 -7.39 -5.17
C THR A 176 9.94 -8.50 -4.82
N ALA A 177 10.33 -9.78 -4.99
CA ALA A 177 9.47 -10.92 -4.65
C ALA A 177 9.36 -11.16 -3.13
N SER A 178 10.26 -10.58 -2.34
CA SER A 178 10.29 -10.71 -0.88
C SER A 178 9.38 -9.72 -0.17
N CYS A 179 8.77 -8.76 -0.89
CA CYS A 179 7.95 -7.71 -0.29
C CYS A 179 6.65 -7.49 -1.04
N THR A 180 5.63 -7.03 -0.32
CA THR A 180 4.34 -6.61 -0.85
C THR A 180 3.76 -5.47 -0.01
N VAL A 181 2.80 -4.76 -0.57
CA VAL A 181 1.87 -3.92 0.20
C VAL A 181 0.72 -4.81 0.65
N PRO A 182 0.29 -4.77 1.92
CA PRO A 182 -0.87 -5.54 2.38
C PRO A 182 -2.16 -4.98 1.77
N VAL A 183 -3.07 -5.88 1.40
CA VAL A 183 -4.43 -5.51 1.00
C VAL A 183 -5.30 -5.43 2.25
N THR A 184 -5.86 -4.26 2.54
CA THR A 184 -6.74 -4.06 3.70
C THR A 184 -8.08 -4.77 3.47
N GLU A 185 -8.33 -5.87 4.18
CA GLU A 185 -9.61 -6.55 4.23
C GLU A 185 -10.61 -5.76 5.09
N GLY A 186 -11.78 -5.51 4.51
CA GLY A 186 -12.81 -4.64 5.11
C GLY A 186 -12.76 -3.19 4.62
N ASP A 187 -11.74 -2.82 3.86
CA ASP A 187 -11.70 -1.57 3.09
C ASP A 187 -11.83 -1.94 1.60
N SER A 188 -13.06 -2.14 1.13
CA SER A 188 -13.30 -1.89 -0.28
C SER A 188 -13.00 -0.42 -0.45
N GLY A 189 -11.87 -0.07 -1.06
CA GLY A 189 -11.45 1.33 -1.25
C GLY A 189 -12.60 2.23 -1.72
N PRO A 190 -12.44 3.56 -1.65
CA PRO A 190 -13.53 4.53 -1.61
C PRO A 190 -14.78 4.08 -2.39
N GLN A 191 -15.87 3.76 -1.67
CA GLN A 191 -17.15 3.44 -2.31
C GLN A 191 -17.97 4.72 -2.45
N CYS A 192 -17.99 5.26 -3.66
CA CYS A 192 -18.89 6.33 -4.03
C CYS A 192 -20.19 5.76 -4.61
N ASP A 193 -21.31 6.43 -4.32
CA ASP A 193 -22.59 6.13 -4.92
C ASP A 193 -22.74 6.93 -6.23
N PRO A 194 -22.59 6.29 -7.41
CA PRO A 194 -22.67 6.99 -8.68
C PRO A 194 -24.09 7.49 -8.98
N THR A 195 -25.12 7.00 -8.27
CA THR A 195 -26.51 7.44 -8.48
C THR A 195 -26.74 8.88 -8.01
N LEU A 196 -25.90 9.39 -7.10
CA LEU A 196 -25.99 10.75 -6.59
C LEU A 196 -25.79 11.81 -7.69
N TRP A 197 -25.05 11.50 -8.75
CA TRP A 197 -24.87 12.39 -9.90
C TRP A 197 -26.18 12.74 -10.62
N ALA A 198 -27.24 11.94 -10.47
CA ALA A 198 -28.56 12.27 -11.00
C ALA A 198 -29.25 13.44 -10.27
N HIS A 199 -28.78 13.78 -9.07
CA HIS A 199 -29.35 14.78 -8.18
C HIS A 199 -28.48 16.04 -8.03
N VAL A 200 -27.31 16.05 -8.65
CA VAL A 200 -26.45 17.22 -8.73
C VAL A 200 -27.10 18.25 -9.65
N TRP A 201 -27.36 19.45 -9.13
CA TRP A 201 -27.75 20.60 -9.97
C TRP A 201 -26.62 20.93 -10.95
N SER A 202 -26.91 21.26 -12.21
CA SER A 202 -25.91 21.70 -13.22
C SER A 202 -24.60 20.85 -13.28
N PRO A 203 -24.66 19.53 -13.46
CA PRO A 203 -23.50 18.64 -13.31
C PRO A 203 -22.42 18.88 -14.37
N SER A 204 -22.79 19.41 -15.55
CA SER A 204 -21.83 19.73 -16.62
C SER A 204 -20.81 20.81 -16.25
N ARG A 205 -21.02 21.54 -15.15
CA ARG A 205 -20.05 22.51 -14.64
C ARG A 205 -18.89 21.85 -13.89
N LEU A 206 -19.05 20.59 -13.49
CA LEU A 206 -18.08 19.87 -12.68
C LEU A 206 -17.17 19.05 -13.59
N LYS A 207 -15.87 19.32 -13.51
CA LYS A 207 -14.86 18.48 -14.13
C LYS A 207 -14.40 17.45 -13.12
N ILE A 208 -14.79 16.20 -13.32
CA ILE A 208 -14.34 15.08 -12.51
C ILE A 208 -12.84 14.88 -12.68
N VAL A 209 -12.11 14.83 -11.57
CA VAL A 209 -10.67 14.56 -11.50
C VAL A 209 -10.42 13.16 -10.94
N ASP A 210 -11.14 12.79 -9.88
CA ASP A 210 -11.21 11.44 -9.35
C ASP A 210 -12.67 11.04 -9.15
N ASP A 211 -13.05 9.87 -9.68
CA ASP A 211 -14.42 9.37 -9.58
C ASP A 211 -14.77 9.06 -8.11
N CYS A 212 -13.79 8.65 -7.30
CA CYS A 212 -14.01 8.41 -5.89
C CYS A 212 -12.75 8.49 -5.02
N ILE A 213 -12.79 9.36 -4.01
CA ILE A 213 -11.73 9.52 -3.01
C ILE A 213 -12.32 9.58 -1.60
N THR A 214 -11.54 9.15 -0.61
CA THR A 214 -11.80 9.40 0.80
C THR A 214 -10.75 10.36 1.34
N VAL A 215 -11.19 11.44 1.98
CA VAL A 215 -10.34 12.50 2.55
C VAL A 215 -10.68 12.71 4.01
N THR A 216 -9.70 13.07 4.83
CA THR A 216 -9.91 13.45 6.23
C THR A 216 -9.52 14.90 6.48
N GLY A 217 -10.11 15.48 7.52
CA GLY A 217 -9.79 16.82 7.97
C GLY A 217 -10.78 17.38 8.99
N VAL A 218 -10.62 18.66 9.31
CA VAL A 218 -11.43 19.37 10.30
C VAL A 218 -12.44 20.29 9.64
N VAL A 219 -13.69 20.21 10.08
CA VAL A 219 -14.78 21.10 9.62
C VAL A 219 -14.55 22.52 10.14
N THR A 220 -14.41 23.49 9.22
CA THR A 220 -14.11 24.90 9.56
C THR A 220 -15.25 25.87 9.23
N SER A 221 -16.12 25.53 8.28
CA SER A 221 -17.36 26.26 7.97
C SER A 221 -18.44 25.28 7.52
N VAL A 222 -19.69 25.65 7.74
CA VAL A 222 -20.89 24.95 7.26
C VAL A 222 -21.90 26.01 6.83
N ASP A 223 -22.20 26.04 5.54
CA ASP A 223 -23.08 27.02 4.92
C ASP A 223 -24.22 26.31 4.18
N GLN A 224 -25.46 26.71 4.46
CA GLN A 224 -26.65 26.20 3.75
C GLN A 224 -26.93 27.08 2.54
N ILE A 225 -26.87 26.51 1.34
CA ILE A 225 -27.10 27.24 0.10
C ILE A 225 -28.53 26.98 -0.37
N THR A 226 -29.35 28.02 -0.34
CA THR A 226 -30.78 27.91 -0.69
C THR A 226 -31.01 27.85 -2.18
N GLU A 227 -30.06 28.32 -3.00
CA GLU A 227 -30.19 28.37 -4.46
C GLU A 227 -30.32 26.95 -5.06
N ASP A 228 -29.35 26.08 -4.79
CA ASP A 228 -29.30 24.69 -5.24
C ASP A 228 -29.74 23.66 -4.18
N GLY A 229 -29.90 24.10 -2.93
CA GLY A 229 -30.37 23.25 -1.83
C GLY A 229 -29.26 22.44 -1.15
N ASP A 230 -28.00 22.73 -1.47
CA ASP A 230 -26.85 22.00 -0.97
C ASP A 230 -26.34 22.58 0.36
N VAL A 231 -25.59 21.77 1.12
CA VAL A 231 -24.78 22.26 2.24
C VAL A 231 -23.32 22.24 1.84
N HIS A 232 -22.67 23.40 1.92
CA HIS A 232 -21.26 23.56 1.63
C HIS A 232 -20.49 23.52 2.94
N ILE A 233 -19.54 22.60 3.02
CA ILE A 233 -18.64 22.43 4.15
C ILE A 233 -17.24 22.85 3.71
N TRP A 234 -16.58 23.67 4.51
CA TRP A 234 -15.15 23.94 4.32
C TRP A 234 -14.35 22.99 5.19
N LEU A 235 -13.61 22.10 4.55
CA LEU A 235 -12.77 21.12 5.20
C LEU A 235 -11.31 21.58 5.18
N HIS A 236 -10.73 21.79 6.37
CA HIS A 236 -9.30 21.90 6.50
C HIS A 236 -8.70 20.49 6.45
N VAL A 237 -8.24 20.09 5.27
CA VAL A 237 -7.76 18.74 5.01
C VAL A 237 -6.50 18.41 5.81
N ASP A 238 -6.32 17.13 6.15
CA ASP A 238 -5.11 16.66 6.80
C ASP A 238 -3.87 16.81 5.89
N PRO A 239 -2.65 16.86 6.45
CA PRO A 239 -1.44 17.17 5.69
C PRO A 239 -1.20 16.26 4.48
N GLU A 240 -1.55 14.98 4.56
CA GLU A 240 -1.43 14.01 3.47
C GLU A 240 -2.36 14.33 2.28
N PHE A 241 -3.44 15.09 2.49
CA PHE A 241 -4.42 15.50 1.48
C PHE A 241 -4.21 16.93 0.98
N ALA A 242 -3.19 17.64 1.45
CA ALA A 242 -2.91 19.03 1.05
C ALA A 242 -2.74 19.22 -0.47
N TYR A 243 -2.40 18.15 -1.20
CA TYR A 243 -2.28 18.15 -2.66
C TYR A 243 -3.63 18.35 -3.40
N LEU A 244 -4.77 18.20 -2.72
CA LEU A 244 -6.10 18.43 -3.26
C LEU A 244 -6.50 19.91 -3.25
N ILE A 245 -5.77 20.75 -2.53
CA ILE A 245 -6.05 22.18 -2.45
C ILE A 245 -5.41 22.91 -3.63
N ASN A 246 -6.21 23.62 -4.41
CA ASN A 246 -5.72 24.40 -5.55
C ASN A 246 -5.66 25.92 -5.24
N GLU A 247 -5.12 26.70 -6.18
CA GLU A 247 -4.96 28.16 -6.01
C GLU A 247 -6.28 28.89 -5.77
N ASN A 248 -7.39 28.40 -6.33
CA ASN A 248 -8.71 29.00 -6.17
C ASN A 248 -9.30 28.66 -4.79
N ASN A 249 -9.07 27.45 -4.25
CA ASN A 249 -9.40 27.15 -2.85
C ASN A 249 -8.66 28.10 -1.90
N ILE A 250 -7.37 28.34 -2.14
CA ILE A 250 -6.57 29.28 -1.34
C ILE A 250 -7.17 30.69 -1.40
N LYS A 251 -7.52 31.14 -2.62
CA LYS A 251 -7.98 32.52 -2.85
C LYS A 251 -9.40 32.78 -2.36
N TYR A 252 -10.31 31.82 -2.50
CA TYR A 252 -11.75 32.03 -2.31
C TYR A 252 -12.35 31.23 -1.14
N ASN A 253 -11.68 30.16 -0.69
CA ASN A 253 -12.15 29.26 0.37
C ASN A 253 -11.18 29.19 1.57
N GLY A 254 -10.26 30.16 1.68
CA GLY A 254 -9.32 30.24 2.79
C GLY A 254 -8.32 29.08 2.86
N GLY A 255 -8.09 28.37 1.75
CA GLY A 255 -7.25 27.17 1.71
C GLY A 255 -7.95 25.89 2.12
N ASN A 256 -9.27 25.90 2.28
CA ASN A 256 -10.06 24.71 2.58
C ASN A 256 -10.59 24.06 1.30
N LEU A 257 -10.78 22.74 1.37
CA LEU A 257 -11.50 21.98 0.36
C LEU A 257 -13.01 22.23 0.56
N VAL A 258 -13.72 22.47 -0.53
CA VAL A 258 -15.19 22.57 -0.47
C VAL A 258 -15.77 21.16 -0.54
N VAL A 259 -16.81 20.90 0.23
CA VAL A 259 -17.46 19.60 0.31
C VAL A 259 -18.96 19.83 0.28
N GLU A 260 -19.67 19.20 -0.65
CA GLU A 260 -21.08 19.52 -0.90
C GLU A 260 -22.00 18.32 -0.64
N VAL A 261 -22.92 18.53 0.30
CA VAL A 261 -24.02 17.60 0.64
C VAL A 261 -25.24 18.01 -0.16
N ILE A 262 -25.52 17.25 -1.22
CA ILE A 262 -26.54 17.64 -2.20
C ILE A 262 -27.97 17.53 -1.66
N CYS A 263 -28.87 18.41 -2.10
CA CYS A 263 -30.31 18.29 -1.82
C CYS A 263 -30.66 18.14 -0.33
N ASN A 264 -29.88 18.77 0.55
CA ASN A 264 -30.11 18.74 1.99
C ASN A 264 -31.34 19.57 2.41
N GLN A 265 -31.73 20.54 1.57
CA GLN A 265 -32.93 21.34 1.74
C GLN A 265 -33.63 21.57 0.40
N LEU A 266 -34.88 22.06 0.44
CA LEU A 266 -35.62 22.37 -0.78
C LEU A 266 -34.94 23.52 -1.53
N PRO A 267 -34.45 23.32 -2.77
CA PRO A 267 -33.79 24.38 -3.54
C PRO A 267 -34.77 25.51 -3.88
N GLU A 268 -34.27 26.71 -4.16
CA GLU A 268 -35.05 27.82 -4.70
C GLU A 268 -35.10 27.78 -6.24
N ASP A 269 -33.98 27.42 -6.88
CA ASP A 269 -33.84 27.33 -8.34
C ASP A 269 -34.74 26.22 -8.91
N PRO A 270 -35.54 26.50 -9.96
CA PRO A 270 -36.43 25.50 -10.55
C PRO A 270 -35.72 24.28 -11.16
N VAL A 271 -34.50 24.44 -11.66
CA VAL A 271 -33.72 23.32 -12.22
C VAL A 271 -33.13 22.48 -11.09
N ALA A 272 -32.62 23.11 -10.03
CA ALA A 272 -32.16 22.42 -8.84
C ALA A 272 -33.30 21.63 -8.16
N LYS A 273 -34.51 22.23 -8.06
CA LYS A 273 -35.70 21.52 -7.57
C LYS A 273 -35.98 20.23 -8.35
N ALA A 274 -35.82 20.26 -9.67
CA ALA A 274 -36.02 19.09 -10.51
C ALA A 274 -34.91 18.04 -10.32
N ALA A 275 -33.65 18.47 -10.13
CA ALA A 275 -32.54 17.57 -9.81
C ALA A 275 -32.77 16.84 -8.46
N CYS A 276 -33.26 17.55 -7.44
CA CYS A 276 -33.58 16.97 -6.13
C CYS A 276 -34.92 16.21 -6.07
N GLU A 277 -35.69 16.16 -7.15
CA GLU A 277 -37.04 15.56 -7.10
C GLU A 277 -36.99 14.06 -6.80
N GLY A 278 -37.68 13.64 -5.73
CA GLY A 278 -37.78 12.24 -5.33
C GLY A 278 -36.53 11.68 -4.63
N TYR A 279 -35.54 12.53 -4.34
CA TYR A 279 -34.35 12.19 -3.55
C TYR A 279 -34.40 12.86 -2.18
N GLU A 280 -33.99 12.13 -1.15
CA GLU A 280 -33.84 12.62 0.21
C GLU A 280 -32.42 12.31 0.68
N ASN A 281 -31.68 13.34 1.08
CA ASN A 281 -30.34 13.15 1.63
C ASN A 281 -30.44 12.77 3.11
N HIS A 282 -29.65 11.77 3.53
CA HIS A 282 -29.60 11.27 4.90
C HIS A 282 -28.24 11.49 5.58
N ILE A 283 -27.36 12.29 4.97
CA ILE A 283 -26.07 12.63 5.55
C ILE A 283 -26.28 13.61 6.70
N GLU A 284 -25.79 13.23 7.88
CA GLU A 284 -25.75 14.10 9.04
C GLU A 284 -24.63 15.14 8.88
N ILE A 285 -24.99 16.42 8.98
CA ILE A 285 -24.04 17.53 8.86
C ILE A 285 -23.22 17.62 10.17
N PRO A 286 -21.88 17.49 10.11
CA PRO A 286 -21.02 17.51 11.29
C PRO A 286 -20.95 18.91 11.92
N ALA A 287 -20.64 18.95 13.21
CA ALA A 287 -20.40 20.21 13.91
C ALA A 287 -19.08 20.88 13.49
N LEU A 288 -19.01 22.20 13.66
CA LEU A 288 -17.75 22.94 13.51
C LEU A 288 -16.69 22.40 14.46
N GLY A 289 -15.47 22.20 13.96
CA GLY A 289 -14.34 21.65 14.70
C GLY A 289 -14.29 20.13 14.78
N THR A 290 -15.29 19.41 14.26
CA THR A 290 -15.26 17.95 14.18
C THR A 290 -14.24 17.49 13.15
N HIS A 291 -13.47 16.46 13.51
CA HIS A 291 -12.60 15.74 12.58
C HIS A 291 -13.41 14.65 11.87
N VAL A 292 -13.39 14.63 10.53
CA VAL A 292 -14.25 13.76 9.73
C VAL A 292 -13.46 13.02 8.67
N SER A 293 -13.97 11.85 8.27
CA SER A 293 -13.63 11.15 7.02
C SER A 293 -14.79 11.31 6.05
N ILE A 294 -14.50 11.78 4.84
CA ILE A 294 -15.48 12.09 3.79
C ILE A 294 -15.14 11.31 2.54
N THR A 295 -16.13 10.62 1.97
CA THR A 295 -15.99 9.90 0.69
C THR A 295 -16.89 10.51 -0.36
N GLY A 296 -16.36 10.79 -1.55
CA GLY A 296 -17.11 11.34 -2.67
C GLY A 296 -16.27 11.54 -3.93
N SER A 297 -16.87 12.10 -4.97
CA SER A 297 -16.16 12.43 -6.22
C SER A 297 -15.35 13.71 -6.04
N TYR A 298 -14.08 13.71 -6.44
CA TYR A 298 -13.23 14.89 -6.42
C TYR A 298 -13.28 15.60 -7.76
N VAL A 299 -13.74 16.85 -7.75
CA VAL A 299 -14.06 17.59 -8.96
C VAL A 299 -13.51 19.02 -8.89
N ILE A 300 -13.45 19.68 -10.04
CA ILE A 300 -13.18 21.11 -10.15
C ILE A 300 -14.45 21.78 -10.69
N ASP A 301 -15.01 22.74 -9.96
CA ASP A 301 -16.12 23.55 -10.44
C ASP A 301 -15.60 24.62 -11.41
N VAL A 302 -15.74 24.35 -12.72
CA VAL A 302 -15.21 25.25 -13.76
C VAL A 302 -16.12 26.45 -14.04
N ALA A 303 -17.35 26.47 -13.53
CA ALA A 303 -18.25 27.62 -13.66
C ALA A 303 -18.08 28.61 -12.49
N PHE A 304 -17.75 28.12 -11.30
CA PHE A 304 -17.60 28.93 -10.10
C PHE A 304 -16.14 29.00 -9.65
N GLN A 305 -15.38 29.86 -10.33
CA GLN A 305 -14.03 30.27 -9.94
C GLN A 305 -12.96 29.17 -9.98
N GLY A 306 -13.28 27.92 -10.30
CA GLY A 306 -12.29 26.85 -10.53
C GLY A 306 -11.73 26.25 -9.24
N HIS A 307 -12.43 26.33 -8.12
CA HIS A 307 -12.01 25.70 -6.87
C HIS A 307 -12.25 24.18 -6.92
N ALA A 308 -11.49 23.45 -6.13
CA ALA A 308 -11.64 22.01 -6.00
C ALA A 308 -12.62 21.67 -4.88
N GLU A 309 -13.37 20.59 -5.07
CA GLU A 309 -14.39 20.15 -4.13
C GLU A 309 -14.56 18.63 -4.14
N ILE A 310 -15.14 18.11 -3.05
CA ILE A 310 -15.77 16.79 -3.05
C ILE A 310 -17.27 16.99 -3.28
N HIS A 311 -17.74 16.69 -4.50
CA HIS A 311 -19.12 16.85 -4.92
C HIS A 311 -19.48 15.78 -5.98
N PRO A 312 -20.52 14.96 -5.76
CA PRO A 312 -21.30 14.86 -4.52
C PRO A 312 -20.55 14.01 -3.49
N ILE A 313 -20.78 14.24 -2.19
CA ILE A 313 -20.35 13.28 -1.19
C ILE A 313 -21.29 12.09 -1.10
N THR A 314 -20.70 10.91 -0.90
CA THR A 314 -21.42 9.65 -0.63
C THR A 314 -21.55 9.39 0.87
N SER A 315 -20.51 9.72 1.65
CA SER A 315 -20.55 9.53 3.10
C SER A 315 -19.67 10.52 3.83
N ILE A 316 -20.02 10.76 5.09
CA ILE A 316 -19.24 11.48 6.08
C ILE A 316 -19.33 10.75 7.41
N GLN A 317 -18.20 10.61 8.11
CA GLN A 317 -18.13 9.95 9.40
C GLN A 317 -17.23 10.76 10.33
N GLU A 318 -17.69 11.02 11.56
CA GLU A 318 -16.81 11.57 12.58
C GLU A 318 -15.70 10.56 12.90
N THR A 319 -14.48 11.06 13.08
CA THR A 319 -13.31 10.26 13.41
C THR A 319 -12.67 10.79 14.68
N ALA A 320 -11.97 9.94 15.42
CA ALA A 320 -11.21 10.41 16.58
C ALA A 320 -10.16 11.43 16.10
N ALA A 321 -10.08 12.59 16.76
CA ALA A 321 -9.06 13.58 16.45
C ALA A 321 -7.67 12.93 16.58
N GLY A 322 -6.92 12.93 15.48
CA GLY A 322 -5.52 12.47 15.42
C GLY A 322 -4.56 13.38 16.17
#